data_AF-A0A936XLL0-F1
#
_entry.id   AF-A0A936XLL0-F1
#
_cell.length_a   1.000
_cell.length_b   1.000
_cell.length_c   1.000
_cell.angle_alpha   90.00
_cell.angle_beta   90.00
_cell.angle_gamma   90.00
#
_symmetry.space_group_name_H-M   'P 1'
#
loop_
_entity.id
_entity.type
_entity.pdbx_description
1 polymer ?
#
loop_
_entity_poly.entity_id
_entity_poly.type
_entity_poly.pdbx_seq_one_letter_code
_entity_poly.pdbx_strand_id
1 'polypeptide(L)'
;MTSTANLEEKIAEIIAEMKRLGLYKKITPGWVNDYSKQKIATGEDFAGWLQFVYLPNRQQPIAQITDQNTMIVPQAMKFFCDDIKKGKLLQLLVELDSL
;
A
#
# COMPACT_ATOMS: atom_id res chain seq x y z
N MET A 1 -22.68 -11.48 0.70
CA MET A 1 -22.72 -10.01 0.49
C MET A 1 -21.68 -9.36 1.40
N THR A 2 -20.37 -9.63 1.18
CA THR A 2 -19.39 -9.44 2.28
C THR A 2 -17.94 -9.13 1.89
N SER A 3 -17.55 -9.12 0.61
CA SER A 3 -16.12 -8.95 0.26
C SER A 3 -15.69 -7.49 0.06
N THR A 4 -16.54 -6.62 -0.49
CA THR A 4 -16.19 -5.21 -0.76
C THR A 4 -16.19 -4.34 0.48
N ALA A 5 -17.11 -4.57 1.43
CA ALA A 5 -17.14 -3.84 2.71
C ALA A 5 -15.86 -4.07 3.53
N ASN A 6 -15.38 -5.32 3.59
CA ASN A 6 -14.15 -5.67 4.30
C ASN A 6 -12.90 -5.03 3.67
N LEU A 7 -12.87 -4.85 2.34
CA LEU A 7 -11.76 -4.22 1.64
C LEU A 7 -11.64 -2.73 1.99
N GLU A 8 -12.76 -1.99 1.95
CA GLU A 8 -12.79 -0.56 2.27
C GLU A 8 -12.40 -0.29 3.73
N GLU A 9 -12.92 -1.10 4.66
CA GLU A 9 -12.52 -1.06 6.07
C GLU A 9 -11.02 -1.30 6.23
N LYS A 10 -10.47 -2.28 5.50
CA LYS A 10 -9.03 -2.59 5.58
C LYS A 10 -8.16 -1.48 5.06
N ILE A 11 -8.55 -0.86 3.95
CA ILE A 11 -7.87 0.29 3.39
C ILE A 11 -7.92 1.47 4.36
N ALA A 12 -9.05 1.68 5.03
CA ALA A 12 -9.18 2.72 6.06
C ALA A 12 -8.25 2.46 7.25
N GLU A 13 -8.14 1.22 7.73
CA GLU A 13 -7.18 0.83 8.78
C GLU A 13 -5.73 1.09 8.37
N ILE A 14 -5.36 0.72 7.14
CA ILE A 14 -4.02 0.97 6.59
C ILE A 14 -3.73 2.47 6.55
N ILE A 15 -4.65 3.28 6.04
CA ILE A 15 -4.49 4.74 5.98
C ILE A 15 -4.35 5.34 7.38
N ALA A 16 -5.15 4.88 8.36
CA ALA A 16 -5.06 5.34 9.74
C ALA A 16 -3.69 5.01 10.35
N GLU A 17 -3.19 3.80 10.10
CA GLU A 17 -1.87 3.36 10.57
C GLU A 17 -0.74 4.16 9.89
N MET A 18 -0.83 4.41 8.58
CA MET A 18 0.11 5.27 7.86
C MET A 18 0.13 6.70 8.40
N LYS A 19 -1.03 7.26 8.79
CA LYS A 19 -1.11 8.57 9.45
C LYS A 19 -0.42 8.56 10.81
N ARG A 20 -0.65 7.51 11.62
CA ARG A 20 -0.01 7.32 12.93
C ARG A 20 1.51 7.27 12.82
N LEU A 21 2.02 6.66 11.76
CA LEU A 21 3.45 6.49 11.48
C LEU A 21 4.09 7.68 10.77
N GLY A 22 3.32 8.72 10.41
CA GLY A 22 3.82 9.87 9.65
C GLY A 22 4.13 9.58 8.18
N LEU A 23 3.72 8.42 7.66
CA LEU A 23 3.95 7.97 6.29
C LEU A 23 2.87 8.45 5.31
N TYR A 24 1.73 8.91 5.84
CA TYR A 24 0.62 9.42 5.05
C TYR A 24 0.96 10.76 4.40
N LYS A 25 0.84 10.82 3.07
CA LYS A 25 1.04 12.04 2.29
C LYS A 25 -0.32 12.63 1.90
N LYS A 26 -0.50 13.95 2.02
CA LYS A 26 -1.76 14.61 1.62
C LYS A 26 -1.85 14.86 0.12
N ILE A 27 -0.71 15.03 -0.53
CA ILE A 27 -0.59 15.39 -1.93
C ILE A 27 0.02 14.21 -2.67
N THR A 28 -0.62 13.80 -3.78
CA THR A 28 -0.08 12.80 -4.69
C THR A 28 1.20 13.33 -5.33
N PRO A 29 2.37 12.71 -5.09
CA PRO A 29 3.59 13.11 -5.75
C PRO A 29 3.50 12.87 -7.27
N GLY A 30 4.05 13.78 -8.09
CA GLY A 30 4.01 13.65 -9.55
C GLY A 30 4.67 12.36 -10.07
N TRP A 31 5.66 11.83 -9.34
CA TRP A 31 6.35 10.58 -9.71
C TRP A 31 5.48 9.34 -9.65
N VAL A 32 4.36 9.37 -8.91
CA VAL A 32 3.43 8.23 -8.76
C VAL A 32 2.91 7.74 -10.13
N ASN A 33 2.77 8.64 -11.10
CA ASN A 33 2.35 8.32 -12.47
C ASN A 33 3.46 7.68 -13.32
N ASP A 34 4.73 7.90 -12.96
CA ASP A 34 5.92 7.34 -13.62
C ASP A 34 6.51 6.15 -12.84
N TYR A 35 5.73 5.58 -11.91
CA TYR A 35 6.18 4.54 -11.00
C TYR A 35 6.80 3.32 -11.70
N SER A 36 6.27 2.91 -12.87
CA SER A 36 6.82 1.80 -13.65
C SER A 36 8.27 2.02 -14.10
N LYS A 37 8.74 3.27 -14.10
CA LYS A 37 10.09 3.67 -14.50
C LYS A 37 11.00 3.98 -13.32
N GLN A 38 10.46 4.20 -12.11
CA GLN A 38 11.25 4.56 -10.93
C GLN A 38 11.50 3.35 -10.02
N LYS A 39 12.75 3.18 -9.58
CA LYS A 39 13.09 2.18 -8.56
C LYS A 39 12.66 2.71 -7.20
N ILE A 40 11.82 1.98 -6.47
CA ILE A 40 11.57 2.27 -5.05
C ILE A 40 12.89 2.13 -4.30
N ALA A 41 13.44 3.27 -3.90
CA ALA A 41 14.69 3.32 -3.15
C ALA A 41 14.45 3.35 -1.64
N THR A 42 13.31 3.90 -1.19
CA THR A 42 13.05 4.17 0.23
C THR A 42 11.66 3.68 0.67
N GLY A 43 11.50 3.48 1.98
CA GLY A 43 10.20 3.15 2.58
C GLY A 43 9.17 4.27 2.47
N GLU A 44 9.59 5.53 2.32
CA GLU A 44 8.68 6.67 2.10
C GLU A 44 8.14 6.71 0.68
N ASP A 45 8.96 6.32 -0.30
CA ASP A 45 8.51 6.15 -1.69
C ASP A 45 7.58 4.95 -1.78
N PHE A 46 7.91 3.85 -1.09
CA PHE A 46 7.00 2.70 -0.99
C PHE A 46 5.66 3.09 -0.37
N ALA A 47 5.66 3.87 0.72
CA ALA A 47 4.44 4.36 1.33
C ALA A 47 3.63 5.27 0.39
N GLY A 48 4.29 6.14 -0.38
CA GLY A 48 3.62 6.96 -1.39
C GLY A 48 2.98 6.13 -2.50
N TRP A 49 3.70 5.11 -3.00
CA TRP A 49 3.18 4.21 -4.03
C TRP A 49 2.02 3.37 -3.50
N LEU A 50 2.15 2.84 -2.28
CA LEU A 50 1.09 2.10 -1.60
C LEU A 50 -0.18 2.95 -1.53
N GLN A 51 -0.05 4.19 -1.04
CA GLN A 51 -1.18 5.08 -0.82
C GLN A 51 -1.88 5.50 -2.12
N PHE A 52 -1.13 5.87 -3.15
CA PHE A 52 -1.67 6.54 -4.34
C PHE A 52 -1.78 5.66 -5.58
N VAL A 53 -1.10 4.51 -5.63
CA VAL A 53 -1.19 3.56 -6.73
C VAL A 53 -1.88 2.29 -6.27
N TYR A 54 -1.32 1.61 -5.27
CA TYR A 54 -1.76 0.27 -4.91
C TYR A 54 -3.17 0.23 -4.30
N LEU A 55 -3.43 1.04 -3.26
CA LEU A 55 -4.74 1.04 -2.59
C LEU A 55 -5.88 1.48 -3.53
N PRO A 56 -5.77 2.57 -4.32
CA PRO A 56 -6.82 2.96 -5.26
C PRO A 56 -7.04 1.93 -6.38
N ASN A 57 -5.97 1.30 -6.89
CA ASN A 57 -6.09 0.26 -7.91
C ASN A 57 -6.75 -1.01 -7.35
N ARG A 58 -6.54 -1.35 -6.07
CA ARG A 58 -7.24 -2.47 -5.41
C ARG A 58 -8.74 -2.22 -5.22
N GLN A 59 -9.17 -0.96 -5.06
CA GLN A 59 -10.60 -0.62 -4.96
C GLN A 59 -11.34 -0.65 -6.30
N GLN A 60 -10.63 -0.58 -7.43
CA GLN A 60 -11.24 -0.55 -8.74
C GLN A 60 -11.32 -1.94 -9.37
N PRO A 61 -12.52 -2.50 -9.61
CA PRO A 61 -12.68 -3.84 -10.20
C PRO A 61 -12.22 -3.94 -11.66
N ILE A 62 -11.89 -2.83 -12.31
CA ILE A 62 -11.57 -2.73 -13.76
C ILE A 62 -10.06 -2.56 -14.00
N ALA A 63 -9.25 -2.35 -12.95
CA ALA A 63 -7.82 -2.10 -13.12
C ALA A 63 -7.05 -3.40 -13.42
N GLN A 64 -7.07 -3.83 -14.68
CA GLN A 64 -6.23 -4.86 -15.28
C GLN A 64 -4.71 -4.55 -15.27
N ILE A 65 -4.24 -3.63 -14.41
CA ILE A 65 -2.88 -3.06 -14.47
C ILE A 65 -2.16 -3.12 -13.12
N THR A 66 -2.58 -3.99 -12.22
CA THR A 66 -1.64 -4.48 -11.20
C THR A 66 -1.16 -5.80 -11.74
N ASP A 67 0.08 -5.80 -12.26
CA ASP A 67 0.85 -7.00 -12.54
C ASP A 67 0.48 -8.03 -11.48
N GLN A 68 -0.17 -9.14 -11.86
CA GLN A 68 -0.64 -10.16 -10.92
C GLN A 68 0.52 -10.79 -10.10
N ASN A 69 1.76 -10.43 -10.45
CA ASN A 69 2.99 -10.77 -9.76
C ASN A 69 3.53 -9.69 -8.80
N THR A 70 2.86 -8.54 -8.63
CA THR A 70 3.32 -7.51 -7.68
C THR A 70 2.95 -7.92 -6.26
N MET A 71 3.76 -8.81 -5.68
CA MET A 71 3.61 -9.20 -4.28
C MET A 71 3.93 -7.99 -3.38
N ILE A 72 2.92 -7.47 -2.70
CA ILE A 72 3.05 -6.31 -1.80
C ILE A 72 3.82 -6.69 -0.53
N VAL A 73 3.64 -7.92 -0.05
CA VAL A 73 4.19 -8.40 1.22
C VAL A 73 5.72 -8.46 1.23
N PRO A 74 6.41 -9.06 0.24
CA PRO A 74 7.88 -9.07 0.22
C PRO A 74 8.48 -7.66 0.12
N GLN A 75 7.82 -6.75 -0.59
CA GLN A 75 8.25 -5.36 -0.68
C GLN A 75 8.03 -4.61 0.63
N ALA A 76 6.88 -4.77 1.26
CA ALA A 76 6.60 -4.22 2.58
C ALA A 76 7.58 -4.75 3.62
N MET A 77 7.92 -6.04 3.59
CA MET A 77 8.96 -6.63 4.45
C MET A 77 10.31 -5.95 4.20
N LYS A 78 10.71 -5.76 2.94
CA LYS A 78 11.99 -5.10 2.61
C LYS A 78 12.12 -3.69 3.20
N PHE A 79 11.03 -2.94 3.32
CA PHE A 79 11.06 -1.55 3.78
C PHE A 79 10.61 -1.35 5.23
N PHE A 80 9.82 -2.28 5.78
CA PHE A 80 9.16 -2.13 7.08
C PHE A 80 9.53 -3.21 8.10
N CYS A 81 10.20 -4.31 7.72
CA CYS A 81 10.53 -5.40 8.64
C CYS A 81 11.51 -4.98 9.75
N ASP A 82 12.43 -4.05 9.47
CA ASP A 82 13.43 -3.60 10.44
C ASP A 82 12.88 -2.61 11.49
N ASP A 83 11.68 -2.07 11.27
CA ASP A 83 11.06 -1.10 12.18
C ASP A 83 9.84 -1.71 12.88
N ILE A 84 10.03 -2.08 14.15
CA ILE A 84 8.99 -2.66 15.02
C ILE A 84 7.73 -1.78 15.05
N LYS A 85 7.87 -0.45 14.93
CA LYS A 85 6.71 0.46 14.93
C LYS A 85 5.82 0.26 13.69
N LYS A 86 6.40 -0.24 12.58
CA LYS A 86 5.74 -0.52 11.31
C LYS A 86 5.23 -1.97 11.20
N GLY A 87 5.44 -2.82 12.21
CA GLY A 87 4.97 -4.21 12.20
C GLY A 87 3.45 -4.33 12.04
N LYS A 88 2.68 -3.42 12.65
CA LYS A 88 1.22 -3.37 12.47
C LYS A 88 0.82 -3.02 11.04
N LEU A 89 1.52 -2.09 10.40
CA LEU A 89 1.29 -1.75 8.99
C LEU A 89 1.59 -2.95 8.08
N LEU A 90 2.66 -3.70 8.35
CA LEU A 90 2.98 -4.92 7.61
C LEU A 90 1.89 -5.98 7.75
N GLN A 91 1.39 -6.21 8.97
CA GLN A 91 0.29 -7.14 9.21
C GLN A 91 -0.96 -6.76 8.41
N LEU A 92 -1.35 -5.47 8.44
CA LEU A 92 -2.50 -4.98 7.67
C LEU A 92 -2.33 -5.19 6.16
N LEU A 93 -1.11 -5.07 5.63
CA LEU A 93 -0.81 -5.33 4.23
C LEU A 93 -0.88 -6.81 3.85
N VAL A 94 -0.44 -7.71 4.75
CA VAL A 94 -0.59 -9.16 4.56
C VAL A 94 -2.07 -9.56 4.54
N GLU A 95 -2.84 -9.00 5.47
CA GLU A 95 -4.29 -9.24 5.54
C GLU A 95 -5.00 -8.68 4.30
N LEU A 96 -4.58 -7.52 3.78
CA LEU A 96 -5.10 -6.96 2.53
C LEU A 96 -4.76 -7.83 1.30
N ASP A 97 -3.56 -8.43 1.26
CA ASP A 97 -3.14 -9.30 0.16
C ASP A 97 -3.92 -10.63 0.13
N SER A 98 -4.41 -11.07 1.29
CA SER A 98 -5.19 -12.30 1.47
C SER A 98 -6.68 -12.14 1.14
N LEU A 99 -7.16 -10.91 0.89
CA LEU A 99 -8.53 -10.57 0.49
C LEU A 99 -8.70 -10.51 -1.03
#